data_AF-A0A937VMB4-F1
#
_entry.id   AF-A0A937VMB4-F1
#
_cell.length_a   1.000
_cell.length_b   1.000
_cell.length_c   1.000
_cell.angle_alpha   90.00
_cell.angle_beta   90.00
_cell.angle_gamma   90.00
#
_symmetry.space_group_name_H-M   'P 1'
#
loop_
_entity.id
_entity.type
_entity.pdbx_description
1 polymer ?
#
loop_
_entity_poly.entity_id
_entity_poly.type
_entity_poly.pdbx_seq_one_letter_code
_entity_poly.pdbx_strand_id
1 'polypeptide(L)'
;MKRINWLIVIALLLPLANAVACQSIGNQKMEIRPAPIHEVRVAIAESYPPQVMVYIQGGLTDGCTTFHELKTERTGNTVNIIVTTQRPKNAVCTQVYGQFEQNVNLGSDFVSGQTYTIKVNDKTTSFGMQ
;
A
#
# COMPACT_ATOMS: atom_id res chain seq x y z
N MET A 1 -54.65 -12.80 -61.38
CA MET A 1 -54.05 -14.15 -61.29
C MET A 1 -52.67 -14.14 -61.94
N LYS A 2 -51.61 -13.88 -61.17
CA LYS A 2 -50.19 -14.12 -61.51
C LYS A 2 -49.47 -14.45 -60.19
N ARG A 3 -48.50 -15.35 -60.29
CA ARG A 3 -48.14 -16.36 -59.28
C ARG A 3 -47.32 -15.79 -58.12
N ILE A 4 -47.67 -16.26 -56.92
CA ILE A 4 -46.86 -16.21 -55.70
C ILE A 4 -45.52 -16.90 -55.98
N ASN A 5 -44.40 -16.30 -55.56
CA ASN A 5 -43.17 -17.05 -55.35
C ASN A 5 -42.68 -16.78 -53.92
N TRP A 6 -42.63 -17.86 -53.16
CA TRP A 6 -42.19 -17.93 -51.77
C TRP A 6 -40.66 -18.06 -51.74
N LEU A 7 -40.07 -17.59 -50.63
CA LEU A 7 -38.71 -17.83 -50.11
C LEU A 7 -37.67 -16.71 -50.33
N ILE A 8 -37.11 -16.30 -49.17
CA ILE A 8 -35.87 -15.55 -48.93
C ILE A 8 -35.96 -14.01 -48.94
N VAL A 9 -36.51 -13.43 -47.87
CA VAL A 9 -35.83 -12.33 -47.13
C VAL A 9 -36.17 -12.49 -45.64
N ILE A 10 -35.62 -13.52 -45.02
CA ILE A 10 -35.43 -13.55 -43.57
C ILE A 10 -34.16 -12.75 -43.28
N ALA A 11 -34.21 -11.96 -42.19
CA ALA A 11 -33.11 -11.20 -41.57
C ALA A 11 -32.96 -9.73 -42.02
N LEU A 12 -33.76 -8.86 -41.40
CA LEU A 12 -33.24 -7.58 -40.90
C LEU A 12 -33.99 -7.20 -39.62
N LEU A 13 -33.83 -8.09 -38.64
CA LEU A 13 -34.14 -7.88 -37.23
C LEU A 13 -32.91 -7.24 -36.58
N LEU A 14 -33.17 -6.19 -35.81
CA LEU A 14 -32.50 -5.71 -34.58
C LEU A 14 -31.86 -4.31 -34.66
N PRO A 15 -32.22 -3.42 -33.72
CA PRO A 15 -31.70 -2.08 -33.64
C PRO A 15 -30.25 -2.12 -33.16
N LEU A 16 -29.35 -1.40 -33.83
CA LEU A 16 -28.03 -1.07 -33.28
C LEU A 16 -28.20 -0.02 -32.18
N ALA A 17 -28.81 -0.42 -31.07
CA ALA A 17 -28.61 0.24 -29.79
C ALA A 17 -27.15 -0.05 -29.40
N ASN A 18 -26.24 0.84 -29.81
CA ASN A 18 -24.86 0.83 -29.32
C ASN A 18 -24.91 1.15 -27.82
N ALA A 19 -25.09 0.11 -27.01
CA ALA A 19 -24.82 0.18 -25.59
C ALA A 19 -23.32 0.44 -25.46
N VAL A 20 -22.95 1.69 -25.16
CA VAL A 20 -21.65 2.01 -24.61
C VAL A 20 -21.57 1.27 -23.27
N ALA A 21 -20.97 0.09 -23.30
CA ALA A 21 -20.59 -0.61 -22.09
C ALA A 21 -19.48 0.21 -21.42
N CYS A 22 -19.85 1.01 -20.44
CA CYS A 22 -18.89 1.63 -19.54
C CYS A 22 -18.27 0.47 -18.74
N GLN A 23 -17.06 0.05 -19.10
CA GLN A 23 -16.36 -0.99 -18.37
C GLN A 23 -16.01 -0.42 -16.99
N SER A 24 -16.70 -0.94 -15.98
CA SER A 24 -16.43 -0.69 -14.57
C SER A 24 -14.95 -0.93 -14.28
N ILE A 25 -14.20 0.14 -13.96
CA ILE A 25 -12.89 0.04 -13.31
C ILE A 25 -13.15 -0.36 -11.86
N GLY A 26 -13.57 -1.61 -11.65
CA GLY A 26 -14.11 -2.07 -10.38
C GLY A 26 -13.76 -3.52 -10.10
N ASN A 27 -12.55 -3.96 -10.47
CA ASN A 27 -11.94 -5.18 -9.95
C ASN A 27 -10.43 -5.24 -10.26
N GLN A 28 -9.68 -4.19 -9.91
CA GLN A 28 -8.22 -4.23 -10.07
C GLN A 28 -7.64 -5.01 -8.88
N LYS A 29 -7.16 -6.23 -9.13
CA LYS A 29 -6.45 -7.03 -8.12
C LYS A 29 -5.23 -6.26 -7.61
N MET A 30 -5.22 -5.93 -6.33
CA MET A 30 -4.09 -5.30 -5.67
C MET A 30 -3.01 -6.33 -5.36
N GLU A 31 -1.76 -5.92 -5.52
CA GLU A 31 -0.58 -6.64 -5.07
C GLU A 31 0.04 -5.85 -3.91
N ILE A 32 0.29 -6.53 -2.79
CA ILE A 32 0.91 -5.96 -1.59
C ILE A 32 2.33 -6.48 -1.50
N ARG A 33 3.29 -5.58 -1.25
CA ARG A 33 4.72 -5.92 -1.13
C ARG A 33 5.35 -5.17 0.04
N PRO A 34 6.46 -5.66 0.61
CA PRO A 34 7.26 -4.89 1.55
C PRO A 34 7.71 -3.57 0.93
N ALA A 35 7.54 -2.48 1.66
CA ALA A 35 8.03 -1.17 1.25
C ALA A 35 9.57 -1.14 1.32
N PRO A 36 10.26 -0.60 0.30
CA PRO A 36 11.68 -0.24 0.44
C PRO A 36 11.84 0.82 1.54
N ILE A 37 12.67 0.57 2.54
CA ILE A 37 12.89 1.51 3.65
C ILE A 37 14.23 2.23 3.45
N HIS A 38 14.18 3.56 3.44
CA HIS A 38 15.36 4.41 3.26
C HIS A 38 15.93 4.89 4.59
N GLU A 39 15.06 5.35 5.47
CA GLU A 39 15.45 5.95 6.75
C GLU A 39 14.57 5.43 7.89
N VAL A 40 15.21 5.16 9.03
CA VAL A 40 14.55 4.89 10.31
C VAL A 40 15.26 5.72 11.37
N ARG A 41 14.52 6.65 12.00
CA ARG A 41 15.02 7.46 13.11
C ARG A 41 14.15 7.28 14.33
N VAL A 42 14.78 7.14 15.49
CA VAL A 42 14.08 7.11 16.77
C VAL A 42 14.23 8.46 17.44
N ALA A 43 13.14 8.99 17.96
CA ALA A 43 13.12 10.20 18.78
C ALA A 43 12.44 9.89 20.11
N ILE A 44 13.01 10.41 21.20
CA ILE A 44 12.45 10.30 22.54
C ILE A 44 12.01 11.71 22.94
N ALA A 45 10.72 11.88 23.21
CA ALA A 45 10.18 13.18 23.58
C ALA A 45 10.48 13.50 25.05
N GLU A 46 10.91 14.73 25.31
CA GLU A 46 11.10 15.31 26.64
C GLU A 46 9.74 15.56 27.33
N SER A 47 9.10 14.47 27.74
CA SER A 47 7.77 14.43 28.36
C SER A 47 7.78 13.52 29.58
N TYR A 48 6.71 13.54 30.39
CA TYR A 48 6.60 12.70 31.58
C TYR A 48 5.28 11.92 31.58
N PRO A 49 5.30 10.60 31.27
CA PRO A 49 6.47 9.78 30.94
C PRO A 49 7.00 10.04 29.51
N PRO A 50 8.32 9.82 29.24
CA PRO A 50 8.92 10.01 27.92
C PRO A 50 8.22 9.16 26.84
N GLN A 51 8.00 9.74 25.66
CA GLN A 51 7.36 9.06 24.53
C GLN A 51 8.41 8.67 23.49
N VAL A 52 8.37 7.42 23.02
CA VAL A 52 9.23 6.94 21.94
C VAL A 52 8.48 7.02 20.61
N MET A 53 9.06 7.75 19.67
CA MET A 53 8.56 7.95 18.31
C MET A 53 9.55 7.35 17.31
N VAL A 54 9.04 6.73 16.25
CA VAL A 54 9.86 6.24 15.13
C VAL A 54 9.41 6.93 13.85
N TYR A 55 10.31 7.72 13.27
CA TYR A 55 10.17 8.26 11.93
C TYR A 55 10.69 7.23 10.93
N ILE A 56 9.89 6.96 9.89
CA ILE A 56 10.20 6.03 8.81
C ILE A 56 10.00 6.76 7.50
N GLN A 57 11.03 6.76 6.65
CA GLN A 57 10.93 7.16 5.25
C GLN A 57 11.07 5.92 4.36
N GLY A 58 10.11 5.71 3.46
CA GLY A 58 10.09 4.58 2.55
C GLY A 58 9.68 4.97 1.14
N GLY A 59 9.91 4.08 0.18
CA GLY A 59 9.72 4.36 -1.24
C GLY A 59 8.44 3.83 -1.85
N LEU A 60 8.01 4.49 -2.91
CA LEU A 60 6.96 4.05 -3.84
C LEU A 60 7.63 3.76 -5.19
N THR A 61 7.61 2.50 -5.63
CA THR A 61 8.49 2.04 -6.70
C THR A 61 8.12 2.55 -8.11
N ASP A 62 6.91 3.05 -8.28
CA ASP A 62 6.38 3.61 -9.53
C ASP A 62 5.16 4.49 -9.25
N GLY A 63 4.63 5.15 -10.29
CA GLY A 63 3.50 6.09 -10.17
C GLY A 63 2.15 5.48 -9.77
N CYS A 64 2.02 4.16 -9.69
CA CYS A 64 0.79 3.52 -9.17
C CYS A 64 0.97 2.97 -7.75
N THR A 65 2.20 2.88 -7.26
CA THR A 65 2.50 2.32 -5.96
C THR A 65 2.08 3.33 -4.89
N THR A 66 1.26 2.88 -3.95
CA THR A 66 0.82 3.70 -2.82
C THR A 66 1.16 3.00 -1.50
N PHE A 67 1.23 3.78 -0.43
CA PHE A 67 1.31 3.22 0.92
C PHE A 67 0.08 2.34 1.19
N HIS A 68 0.29 1.17 1.79
CA HIS A 68 -0.78 0.25 2.14
C HIS A 68 -1.02 0.25 3.64
N GLU A 69 -0.08 -0.29 4.41
CA GLU A 69 -0.26 -0.51 5.84
C GLU A 69 1.09 -0.52 6.56
N LEU A 70 1.04 -0.12 7.82
CA LEU A 70 2.11 -0.30 8.80
C LEU A 70 1.54 -1.04 10.01
N LYS A 71 2.21 -2.13 10.41
CA LYS A 71 1.88 -2.92 11.60
C LYS A 71 3.06 -2.96 12.55
N THR A 72 2.78 -2.79 13.84
CA THR A 72 3.80 -2.76 14.88
C THR A 72 3.53 -3.88 15.88
N GLU A 73 4.55 -4.67 16.17
CA GLU A 73 4.51 -5.71 17.19
C GLU A 73 5.77 -5.61 18.06
N ARG A 74 5.61 -5.75 19.37
CA ARG A 74 6.74 -5.73 20.30
C ARG A 74 6.87 -7.06 21.02
N THR A 75 8.09 -7.57 21.09
CA THR A 75 8.45 -8.77 21.84
C THR A 75 9.70 -8.49 22.65
N GLY A 76 9.54 -8.34 23.97
CA GLY A 76 10.61 -7.92 24.87
C GLY A 76 11.22 -6.57 24.45
N ASN A 77 12.52 -6.56 24.18
CA ASN A 77 13.26 -5.37 23.77
C ASN A 77 13.32 -5.16 22.24
N THR A 78 12.63 -5.99 21.46
CA THR A 78 12.56 -5.82 19.99
C THR A 78 11.18 -5.34 19.57
N VAL A 79 11.13 -4.27 18.80
CA VAL A 79 9.93 -3.78 18.12
C VAL A 79 10.09 -4.09 16.63
N ASN A 80 9.18 -4.91 16.09
CA ASN A 80 9.08 -5.20 14.68
C ASN A 80 8.00 -4.32 14.06
N ILE A 81 8.37 -3.57 13.04
CA ILE A 81 7.48 -2.73 12.25
C ILE A 81 7.49 -3.25 10.82
N ILE A 82 6.35 -3.76 10.38
CA ILE A 82 6.16 -4.24 9.00
C ILE A 82 5.49 -3.12 8.23
N VAL A 83 6.13 -2.68 7.14
CA VAL A 83 5.61 -1.60 6.28
C VAL A 83 5.41 -2.15 4.88
N THR A 84 4.21 -1.94 4.34
CA THR A 84 3.83 -2.45 3.03
C THR A 84 3.33 -1.34 2.12
N THR A 85 3.57 -1.53 0.83
CA THR A 85 2.95 -0.75 -0.25
C THR A 85 2.03 -1.66 -1.05
N GLN A 86 1.14 -1.03 -1.81
CA GLN A 86 0.26 -1.73 -2.72
C GLN A 86 0.23 -1.06 -4.09
N ARG A 87 -0.04 -1.86 -5.13
CA ARG A 87 -0.34 -1.36 -6.47
C ARG A 87 -1.29 -2.29 -7.20
N PRO A 88 -2.00 -1.81 -8.23
CA PRO A 88 -2.75 -2.70 -9.11
C PRO A 88 -1.79 -3.62 -9.88
N LYS A 89 -2.04 -4.94 -9.83
CA LYS A 89 -1.14 -5.96 -10.39
C LYS A 89 -0.86 -5.80 -11.89
N ASN A 90 -1.87 -5.39 -12.65
CA ASN A 90 -1.80 -5.31 -14.11
C ASN A 90 -1.74 -3.86 -14.64
N ALA A 91 -1.53 -2.87 -13.76
CA ALA A 91 -1.43 -1.49 -14.20
C ALA A 91 -0.06 -1.21 -14.85
N VAL A 92 -0.10 -0.56 -16.01
CA VAL A 92 1.07 0.05 -16.63
C VAL A 92 1.28 1.41 -15.97
N CYS A 93 2.41 1.57 -15.30
CA CYS A 93 2.70 2.70 -14.43
C CYS A 93 3.94 3.44 -14.91
N THR A 94 3.95 4.76 -14.73
CA THR A 94 5.14 5.57 -14.97
C THR A 94 6.26 5.12 -14.04
N GLN A 95 7.49 5.07 -14.55
CA GLN A 95 8.68 4.66 -13.79
C GLN A 95 9.23 5.84 -12.98
N VAL A 96 8.34 6.49 -12.22
CA VAL A 96 8.67 7.61 -11.34
C VAL A 96 8.68 7.10 -9.91
N TYR A 97 9.85 7.18 -9.28
CA TYR A 97 10.02 6.77 -7.90
C TYR A 97 9.47 7.85 -6.96
N GLY A 98 8.57 7.47 -6.06
CA GLY A 98 8.02 8.31 -5.01
C GLY A 98 8.58 7.97 -3.63
N GLN A 99 8.28 8.81 -2.65
CA GLN A 99 8.63 8.60 -1.25
C GLN A 99 7.40 8.82 -0.37
N PHE A 100 7.36 8.18 0.80
CA PHE A 100 6.38 8.42 1.84
C PHE A 100 7.06 8.50 3.20
N GLU A 101 6.37 9.12 4.16
CA GLU A 101 6.83 9.25 5.53
C GLU A 101 5.77 8.74 6.50
N GLN A 102 6.20 8.10 7.57
CA GLN A 102 5.35 7.65 8.67
C GLN A 102 6.00 7.99 10.01
N ASN A 103 5.19 8.50 10.93
CA ASN A 103 5.59 8.73 12.31
C ASN A 103 4.79 7.78 13.21
N VAL A 104 5.49 6.80 13.79
CA VAL A 104 4.90 5.77 14.63
C VAL A 104 5.13 6.14 16.09
N ASN A 105 4.05 6.37 16.84
CA ASN A 105 4.14 6.50 18.29
C ASN A 105 4.16 5.12 18.94
N LEU A 106 5.29 4.74 19.55
CA LEU A 106 5.43 3.49 20.30
C LEU A 106 5.00 3.63 21.77
N GLY A 107 4.64 4.83 22.20
CA GLY A 107 4.23 5.14 23.56
C GLY A 107 5.41 5.27 24.52
N SER A 108 5.11 5.09 25.81
CA SER A 108 6.06 5.28 26.91
C SER A 108 6.41 4.02 27.68
N ASP A 109 5.98 2.84 27.22
CA ASP A 109 6.21 1.57 27.91
C ASP A 109 7.63 1.04 27.65
N PHE A 110 8.64 1.82 28.03
CA PHE A 110 10.04 1.49 27.89
C PHE A 110 10.77 1.74 29.22
N VAL A 111 11.62 0.80 29.60
CA VAL A 111 12.30 0.79 30.91
C VAL A 111 13.66 1.48 30.78
N SER A 112 13.92 2.47 31.63
CA SER A 112 15.23 3.14 31.71
C SER A 112 16.35 2.13 32.00
N GLY A 113 17.53 2.37 31.43
CA GLY A 113 18.69 1.50 31.50
C GLY A 113 18.66 0.31 30.52
N GLN A 114 17.60 0.16 29.72
CA GLN A 114 17.49 -0.89 28.71
C GLN A 114 17.80 -0.37 27.30
N THR A 115 18.36 -1.25 26.46
CA THR A 115 18.49 -1.00 25.01
C THR A 115 17.41 -1.75 24.25
N TYR A 116 16.79 -1.04 23.31
CA TYR A 116 15.73 -1.54 22.46
C TYR A 116 16.18 -1.56 21.00
N THR A 117 15.73 -2.56 20.25
CA THR A 117 15.98 -2.71 18.82
C THR A 117 14.69 -2.48 18.05
N ILE A 118 14.73 -1.58 17.08
CA ILE A 118 13.66 -1.35 16.10
C ILE A 118 14.06 -2.03 14.80
N LYS A 119 13.22 -2.94 14.32
CA LYS A 119 13.34 -3.58 13.00
C LYS A 119 12.21 -3.08 12.12
N VAL A 120 12.53 -2.43 11.02
CA VAL A 120 11.56 -1.95 10.03
C VAL A 120 11.87 -2.62 8.70
N ASN A 121 11.09 -3.63 8.33
CA ASN A 121 11.41 -4.52 7.21
C ASN A 121 12.87 -5.01 7.24
N ASP A 122 13.70 -4.56 6.31
CA ASP A 122 15.13 -4.90 6.16
C ASP A 122 16.08 -3.96 6.93
N LYS A 123 15.59 -2.86 7.51
CA LYS A 123 16.37 -1.93 8.32
C LYS A 123 16.30 -2.27 9.80
N THR A 124 17.42 -2.09 10.50
CA THR A 124 17.50 -2.25 11.95
C THR A 124 18.22 -1.07 12.56
N THR A 125 17.68 -0.54 13.66
CA THR A 125 18.33 0.47 14.50
C THR A 125 18.10 0.14 15.98
N SER A 126 18.85 0.76 16.88
CA SER A 126 18.70 0.57 18.32
C SER A 126 18.79 1.90 19.05
N PHE A 127 18.13 1.98 20.20
CA PHE A 127 18.21 3.14 21.09
C PHE A 127 18.25 2.66 22.56
N GLY A 128 18.96 3.41 23.39
CA GLY A 128 18.94 3.21 24.84
C GLY A 128 17.89 4.13 25.48
N MET A 129 17.12 3.61 26.43
CA MET A 129 16.34 4.45 27.33
C MET A 129 17.22 4.90 28.48
N GLN A 130 17.31 6.21 28.66
CA GLN A 130 18.00 6.86 29.78
C GLN A 130 17.01 7.16 30.90
#